data_AF-A0AAV7W1U8-F1
#
_entry.id   AF-A0AAV7W1U8-F1
#
_cell.length_a   1.000
_cell.length_b   1.000
_cell.length_c   1.000
_cell.angle_alpha   90.00
_cell.angle_beta   90.00
_cell.angle_gamma   90.00
#
_symmetry.space_group_name_H-M   'P 1'
#
loop_
_entity.id
_entity.type
_entity.pdbx_description
1 polymer ?
#
loop_
_entity_poly.entity_id
_entity_poly.type
_entity_poly.pdbx_seq_one_letter_code
_entity_poly.pdbx_strand_id
1 'polypeptide(L)'
;MADHNPLLLEVKLTGWQRPRKDWMFERALLNDSLYIQHMCKRLSDFLEVNMGTAPLEILWDTLKAVIWGETLGFCIRRQKLVAAQELMGKLNAAEEQLIKAVAPGTGIEQALHQTSIAKMLLDKSATEKIAAKYMARRSECYEYSEKVGHILAVKRHPSG
;
A
#
# COMPACT_ATOMS: atom_id res chain seq x y z
N MET A 1 1.41 -22.95 42.08
CA MET A 1 2.26 -23.27 40.91
C MET A 1 1.55 -24.40 40.16
N ALA A 2 1.07 -24.32 38.93
CA ALA A 2 1.02 -23.29 37.90
C ALA A 2 -0.24 -23.63 37.05
N ASP A 3 -1.13 -22.68 36.79
CA ASP A 3 -2.45 -22.90 36.17
C ASP A 3 -2.53 -22.39 34.72
N HIS A 4 -1.37 -22.26 34.08
CA HIS A 4 -1.21 -21.77 32.72
C HIS A 4 -0.31 -22.73 31.96
N ASN A 5 -0.82 -23.91 31.62
CA ASN A 5 -0.12 -24.77 30.67
C ASN A 5 -0.55 -24.38 29.26
N PRO A 6 0.32 -23.77 28.43
CA PRO A 6 -0.06 -23.38 27.08
C PRO A 6 -0.31 -24.63 26.23
N LEU A 7 -1.53 -24.77 25.73
CA LEU A 7 -1.88 -25.80 24.75
C LEU A 7 -1.22 -25.44 23.41
N LEU A 8 -0.21 -26.20 23.03
CA LEU A 8 0.45 -26.10 21.73
C LEU A 8 -0.33 -26.93 20.70
N LEU A 9 -0.96 -26.25 19.74
CA LEU A 9 -1.56 -26.88 18.58
C LEU A 9 -0.54 -26.88 17.44
N GLU A 10 0.01 -28.05 17.11
CA GLU A 10 0.93 -28.21 16.00
C GLU A 10 0.17 -28.67 14.74
N VAL A 11 -0.17 -27.71 13.87
CA VAL A 11 -0.87 -28.00 12.61
C VAL A 11 0.15 -28.33 11.52
N LYS A 12 0.27 -29.61 11.16
CA LYS A 12 1.07 -30.03 9.99
C LYS A 12 0.27 -29.82 8.71
N LEU A 13 0.50 -28.70 8.03
CA LEU A 13 -0.05 -28.41 6.71
C LEU A 13 0.68 -29.22 5.62
N THR A 14 0.48 -30.54 5.60
CA THR A 14 1.02 -31.41 4.55
C THR A 14 0.21 -31.25 3.27
N GLY A 15 0.86 -30.90 2.16
CA GLY A 15 0.21 -30.75 0.84
C GLY A 15 -0.04 -29.31 0.40
N TRP A 16 0.29 -28.31 1.22
CA TRP A 16 0.26 -26.92 0.75
C TRP A 16 1.49 -26.62 -0.12
N GLN A 17 1.43 -27.03 -1.38
CA GLN A 17 2.34 -26.49 -2.38
C GLN A 17 1.93 -25.04 -2.62
N ARG A 18 2.70 -24.08 -2.08
CA ARG A 18 2.61 -22.69 -2.50
C ARG A 18 2.78 -22.72 -4.02
N PRO A 19 1.79 -22.31 -4.83
CA PRO A 19 2.02 -22.21 -6.25
C PRO A 19 3.23 -21.30 -6.42
N ARG A 20 4.29 -21.80 -7.08
CA ARG A 20 5.40 -20.96 -7.50
C ARG A 20 4.82 -20.00 -8.53
N LYS A 21 4.25 -18.90 -8.03
CA LYS A 21 3.87 -17.78 -8.87
C LYS A 21 5.17 -17.03 -9.09
N ASP A 22 5.89 -17.45 -10.12
CA ASP A 22 7.00 -16.67 -10.63
C ASP A 22 6.46 -15.25 -10.87
N TRP A 23 7.19 -14.26 -10.38
CA TRP A 23 6.79 -12.86 -10.51
C TRP A 23 6.82 -12.50 -12.00
N MET A 24 5.69 -12.69 -12.66
CA MET A 24 5.52 -12.33 -14.05
C MET A 24 5.05 -10.88 -14.13
N PHE A 25 5.78 -10.11 -14.93
CA PHE A 25 5.36 -8.77 -15.28
C PHE A 25 4.02 -8.82 -16.04
N GLU A 26 3.06 -8.01 -15.62
CA GLU A 26 1.73 -7.96 -16.22
C GLU A 26 1.80 -7.23 -17.57
N ARG A 27 1.80 -7.98 -18.67
CA ARG A 27 1.96 -7.43 -20.02
C ARG A 27 0.88 -6.40 -20.40
N ALA A 28 -0.29 -6.48 -19.79
CA ALA A 28 -1.36 -5.50 -19.98
C ALA A 28 -0.96 -4.07 -19.59
N LEU A 29 0.03 -3.91 -18.69
CA LEU A 29 0.58 -2.60 -18.34
C LEU A 29 1.25 -1.91 -19.53
N LEU A 30 1.83 -2.66 -20.48
CA LEU A 30 2.45 -2.09 -21.67
C LEU A 30 1.44 -1.49 -22.65
N ASN A 31 0.15 -1.82 -22.49
CA ASN A 31 -0.92 -1.22 -23.28
C ASN A 31 -1.56 -0.02 -22.57
N ASP A 32 -1.21 0.25 -21.31
CA ASP A 32 -1.72 1.36 -20.52
C ASP A 32 -0.87 2.62 -20.80
N SER A 33 -1.48 3.61 -21.44
CA SER A 33 -0.80 4.86 -21.80
C SER A 33 -0.37 5.66 -20.57
N LEU A 34 -1.12 5.61 -19.48
CA LEU A 34 -0.76 6.29 -18.23
C LEU A 34 0.46 5.63 -17.59
N TYR A 35 0.53 4.30 -17.65
CA TYR A 35 1.69 3.56 -17.19
C TYR A 35 2.95 3.93 -18.00
N ILE A 36 2.85 3.93 -19.33
CA ILE A 36 3.98 4.27 -20.21
C ILE A 36 4.46 5.70 -19.93
N GLN A 37 3.54 6.68 -19.88
CA GLN A 37 3.89 8.07 -19.59
C GLN A 37 4.56 8.24 -18.22
N HIS A 38 4.02 7.57 -17.18
CA HIS A 38 4.62 7.56 -15.85
C HIS A 38 6.03 6.99 -15.89
N MET A 39 6.22 5.81 -16.50
CA MET A 39 7.52 5.15 -16.59
C MET A 39 8.53 5.96 -17.39
N CYS A 40 8.15 6.49 -18.56
CA CYS A 40 9.02 7.33 -19.38
C CYS A 40 9.51 8.54 -18.58
N LYS A 41 8.62 9.23 -17.86
CA LYS A 41 9.00 10.36 -17.02
C LYS A 41 10.00 9.95 -15.93
N ARG A 42 9.71 8.87 -15.19
CA ARG A 42 10.58 8.41 -14.10
C ARG A 42 11.95 7.95 -14.58
N LEU A 43 12.02 7.32 -15.76
CA LEU A 43 13.27 6.91 -16.39
C LEU A 43 14.08 8.11 -16.85
N SER A 44 13.45 9.11 -17.48
CA SER A 44 14.11 10.36 -17.85
C SER A 44 14.66 11.08 -16.61
N ASP A 45 13.83 11.27 -15.58
CA ASP A 45 14.24 11.90 -14.31
C ASP A 45 15.45 11.17 -13.69
N PHE A 46 15.42 9.83 -13.70
CA PHE A 46 16.53 9.04 -13.15
C PHE A 46 17.82 9.23 -13.95
N LEU A 47 17.74 9.14 -15.28
CA LEU A 47 18.91 9.30 -16.15
C LEU A 47 19.48 10.71 -16.08
N GLU A 48 18.64 11.75 -16.08
CA GLU A 48 19.09 13.14 -15.95
C GLU A 48 19.91 13.38 -14.67
N VAL A 49 19.52 12.73 -13.57
CA VAL A 49 20.19 12.90 -12.27
C VAL A 49 21.45 12.03 -12.12
N ASN A 50 21.44 10.83 -12.69
CA ASN A 50 22.47 9.81 -12.41
C ASN A 50 23.43 9.56 -13.57
N MET A 51 23.20 10.15 -14.75
CA MET A 51 24.15 10.04 -15.85
C MET A 51 25.50 10.68 -15.48
N GLY A 52 26.58 9.92 -15.65
CA GLY A 52 27.94 10.36 -15.35
C GLY A 52 28.35 10.27 -13.87
N THR A 53 27.46 9.86 -12.96
CA THR A 53 27.79 9.73 -11.52
C THR A 53 28.41 8.36 -11.17
N ALA A 54 28.16 7.34 -11.98
CA ALA A 54 28.62 5.97 -11.76
C ALA A 54 28.93 5.26 -13.10
N PRO A 55 29.71 4.16 -13.07
CA PRO A 55 29.86 3.26 -14.19
C PRO A 55 28.51 2.77 -14.74
N LEU A 56 28.45 2.56 -16.05
CA LEU A 56 27.21 2.21 -16.74
C LEU A 56 26.58 0.91 -16.22
N GLU A 57 27.38 -0.05 -15.77
CA GLU A 57 26.93 -1.32 -15.19
C GLU A 57 26.12 -1.10 -13.91
N ILE A 58 26.63 -0.26 -13.01
CA ILE A 58 25.96 0.10 -11.76
C ILE A 58 24.70 0.93 -12.06
N LEU A 59 24.78 1.85 -13.03
CA LEU A 59 23.64 2.63 -13.46
C LEU A 59 22.52 1.74 -14.02
N TRP A 60 22.88 0.72 -14.80
CA TRP A 60 21.92 -0.24 -15.34
C TRP A 60 21.28 -1.10 -14.24
N ASP A 61 22.07 -1.58 -13.28
CA ASP A 61 21.57 -2.38 -12.17
C ASP A 61 20.60 -1.60 -11.27
N THR A 62 20.96 -0.36 -10.96
CA THR A 62 20.10 0.55 -10.20
C THR A 62 18.85 0.96 -10.98
N LEU A 63 18.97 1.20 -12.30
CA LEU A 63 17.83 1.50 -13.17
C LEU A 63 16.81 0.36 -13.19
N LYS A 64 17.27 -0.90 -13.28
CA LYS A 64 16.39 -2.08 -13.19
C LYS A 64 15.62 -2.10 -11.87
N ALA A 65 16.29 -1.82 -10.75
CA ALA A 65 15.64 -1.77 -9.44
C ALA A 65 14.58 -0.66 -9.37
N VAL A 66 14.88 0.51 -9.95
CA VAL A 66 13.91 1.62 -10.07
C VAL A 66 12.70 1.21 -10.90
N ILE A 67 12.92 0.56 -12.05
CA ILE A 67 11.83 0.05 -12.90
C ILE A 67 10.90 -0.85 -12.10
N TRP A 68 11.46 -1.86 -11.42
CA TRP A 68 10.67 -2.79 -10.61
C TRP A 68 9.90 -2.08 -9.49
N GLY A 69 10.53 -1.15 -8.79
CA GLY A 69 9.89 -0.37 -7.73
C GLY A 69 8.73 0.49 -8.24
N GLU A 70 8.94 1.17 -9.36
CA GLU A 70 7.91 2.01 -9.99
C GLU A 70 6.75 1.17 -10.54
N THR A 71 7.04 0.06 -11.21
CA THR A 71 6.02 -0.89 -11.70
C THR A 71 5.18 -1.41 -10.54
N LEU A 72 5.81 -1.90 -9.47
CA LEU A 72 5.10 -2.45 -8.32
C LEU A 72 4.25 -1.38 -7.63
N GLY A 73 4.81 -0.19 -7.43
CA GLY A 73 4.10 0.96 -6.86
C GLY A 73 2.89 1.36 -7.70
N PHE A 74 3.04 1.38 -9.03
CA PHE A 74 1.94 1.68 -9.94
C PHE A 74 0.82 0.64 -9.85
N CYS A 75 1.16 -0.66 -9.87
CA CYS A 75 0.19 -1.75 -9.76
C CYS A 75 -0.62 -1.67 -8.46
N ILE A 76 0.05 -1.44 -7.34
CA ILE A 76 -0.59 -1.29 -6.03
C ILE A 76 -1.54 -0.09 -6.02
N ARG A 77 -1.12 1.05 -6.57
CA ARG A 77 -1.97 2.25 -6.67
C ARG A 77 -3.20 1.99 -7.54
N ARG A 78 -3.02 1.34 -8.69
CA ARG A 78 -4.10 0.97 -9.61
C ARG A 78 -5.10 0.03 -8.94
N GLN A 79 -4.61 -1.01 -8.26
CA GLN A 79 -5.46 -1.96 -7.53
C GLN A 79 -6.28 -1.26 -6.43
N LYS A 80 -5.67 -0.35 -5.67
CA LYS A 80 -6.37 0.45 -4.65
C LYS A 80 -7.45 1.34 -5.27
N LEU A 81 -7.20 1.90 -6.44
CA LEU A 81 -8.16 2.75 -7.15
C LEU A 81 -9.36 1.92 -7.65
N VAL A 82 -9.10 0.78 -8.29
CA VAL A 82 -10.15 -0.15 -8.74
C VAL A 82 -10.99 -0.63 -7.55
N ALA A 83 -10.35 -1.06 -6.46
CA ALA A 83 -11.06 -1.49 -5.26
C ALA A 83 -11.93 -0.37 -4.66
N ALA A 84 -11.46 0.88 -4.67
CA ALA A 84 -12.26 2.01 -4.20
C ALA A 84 -13.46 2.29 -5.11
N GLN A 85 -13.29 2.20 -6.43
CA GLN A 85 -14.39 2.35 -7.39
C GLN A 85 -15.43 1.24 -7.24
N GLU A 86 -15.01 -0.01 -7.07
CA GLU A 86 -15.92 -1.13 -6.82
C GLU A 86 -16.73 -0.92 -5.53
N LEU A 87 -16.08 -0.44 -4.46
CA LEU A 87 -16.74 -0.17 -3.19
C LEU A 87 -17.78 0.95 -3.32
N MET A 88 -17.45 2.00 -4.06
CA MET A 88 -18.36 3.10 -4.38
C MET A 88 -19.53 2.65 -5.26
N GLY A 89 -19.28 1.77 -6.24
CA GLY A 89 -20.34 1.17 -7.05
C GLY A 89 -21.31 0.32 -6.21
N LYS A 90 -20.78 -0.49 -5.29
CA LYS A 90 -21.61 -1.26 -4.33
C LYS A 90 -22.44 -0.35 -3.43
N LEU A 91 -21.88 0.77 -2.99
CA LEU A 91 -22.60 1.75 -2.18
C LEU A 91 -23.77 2.35 -2.98
N ASN A 92 -23.53 2.82 -4.20
CA ASN A 92 -24.57 3.39 -5.05
C ASN A 92 -25.68 2.38 -5.37
N ALA A 93 -25.31 1.13 -5.66
CA ALA A 93 -26.29 0.07 -5.92
C ALA A 93 -27.14 -0.25 -4.68
N ALA A 94 -26.54 -0.26 -3.49
CA ALA A 94 -27.27 -0.45 -2.24
C ALA A 94 -28.20 0.74 -1.92
N GLU A 95 -27.78 1.97 -2.23
CA GLU A 95 -28.62 3.17 -2.11
C GLU A 95 -29.81 3.14 -3.09
N GLU A 96 -29.61 2.71 -4.34
CA GLU A 96 -30.70 2.53 -5.30
C GLU A 96 -31.71 1.45 -4.86
N GLN A 97 -31.21 0.35 -4.27
CA GLN A 97 -32.07 -0.69 -3.71
C GLN A 97 -32.88 -0.19 -2.52
N LEU A 98 -32.32 0.68 -1.67
CA LEU A 98 -33.06 1.35 -0.60
C LEU A 98 -34.18 2.24 -1.14
N ILE A 99 -33.88 3.07 -2.14
CA ILE A 99 -34.88 3.96 -2.77
C ILE A 99 -36.05 3.13 -3.34
N LYS A 100 -35.76 1.98 -3.96
CA LYS A 100 -36.78 1.07 -4.50
C LYS A 100 -37.53 0.28 -3.41
N ALA A 101 -36.87 -0.12 -2.32
CA ALA A 101 -37.47 -0.90 -1.23
C ALA A 101 -38.31 -0.05 -0.26
N VAL A 102 -38.08 1.27 -0.21
CA VAL A 102 -38.97 2.21 0.50
C VAL A 102 -40.37 2.26 -0.15
N ALA A 103 -40.52 1.84 -1.42
CA ALA A 103 -41.82 1.81 -2.09
C ALA A 103 -42.72 0.61 -1.71
N PRO A 104 -42.20 -0.56 -1.27
CA PRO A 104 -43.05 -1.55 -0.60
C PRO A 104 -42.34 -2.22 0.61
N GLY A 105 -42.22 -1.53 1.75
CA GLY A 105 -42.23 -2.04 3.15
C GLY A 105 -41.40 -3.26 3.60
N THR A 106 -40.67 -3.96 2.73
CA THR A 106 -40.04 -5.26 3.02
C THR A 106 -38.61 -5.26 2.47
N GLY A 107 -37.62 -5.29 3.36
CA GLY A 107 -36.19 -5.34 3.01
C GLY A 107 -35.34 -4.14 3.46
N ILE A 108 -35.93 -3.13 4.10
CA ILE A 108 -35.24 -1.89 4.51
C ILE A 108 -34.06 -2.18 5.45
N GLU A 109 -34.22 -3.08 6.44
CA GLU A 109 -33.18 -3.37 7.44
C GLU A 109 -31.91 -3.99 6.83
N GLN A 110 -32.07 -4.91 5.87
CA GLN A 110 -30.94 -5.57 5.22
C GLN A 110 -30.15 -4.59 4.34
N ALA A 111 -30.84 -3.70 3.63
CA ALA A 111 -30.22 -2.70 2.78
C ALA A 111 -29.58 -1.55 3.61
N LEU A 112 -30.15 -1.18 4.76
CA LEU A 112 -29.52 -0.28 5.73
C LEU A 112 -28.25 -0.88 6.33
N HIS A 113 -28.26 -2.17 6.65
CA HIS A 113 -27.09 -2.87 7.16
C HIS A 113 -25.96 -2.91 6.11
N GLN A 114 -26.28 -3.21 4.84
CA GLN A 114 -25.30 -3.22 3.76
C GLN A 114 -24.69 -1.83 3.49
N THR A 115 -25.51 -0.77 3.50
CA THR A 115 -25.01 0.61 3.34
C THR A 115 -24.15 1.05 4.53
N SER A 116 -24.50 0.67 5.76
CA SER A 116 -23.70 0.92 6.96
C SER A 116 -22.32 0.25 6.87
N ILE A 117 -22.26 -1.02 6.46
CA ILE A 117 -21.00 -1.73 6.24
C ILE A 117 -20.16 -1.06 5.15
N ALA A 118 -20.78 -0.70 4.02
CA ALA A 118 -20.07 -0.06 2.91
C ALA A 118 -19.47 1.29 3.33
N LYS A 119 -20.21 2.12 4.08
CA LYS A 119 -19.72 3.38 4.66
C LYS A 119 -18.57 3.15 5.64
N MET A 120 -18.73 2.20 6.57
CA MET A 120 -17.68 1.84 7.52
C MET A 120 -16.38 1.42 6.82
N LEU A 121 -16.47 0.60 5.76
CA LEU A 121 -15.29 0.18 4.98
C LEU A 121 -14.63 1.35 4.25
N LEU A 122 -15.42 2.31 3.77
CA LEU A 122 -14.91 3.51 3.12
C LEU A 122 -14.20 4.43 4.13
N ASP A 123 -14.81 4.67 5.29
CA ASP A 123 -14.21 5.43 6.39
C ASP A 123 -12.93 4.77 6.93
N LYS A 124 -12.93 3.44 7.03
CA LYS A 124 -11.73 2.66 7.36
C LYS A 124 -10.61 2.91 6.34
N SER A 125 -10.93 2.86 5.05
CA SER A 125 -9.93 3.14 4.00
C SER A 125 -9.39 4.58 4.05
N ALA A 126 -10.20 5.55 4.48
CA ALA A 126 -9.80 6.94 4.65
C ALA A 126 -8.90 7.13 5.88
N THR A 127 -9.27 6.51 7.01
CA THR A 127 -8.49 6.53 8.25
C THR A 127 -7.14 5.82 8.11
N GLU A 128 -7.06 4.71 7.38
CA GLU A 128 -5.79 4.03 7.06
C GLU A 128 -4.82 4.96 6.31
N LYS A 129 -5.30 5.79 5.38
CA LYS A 129 -4.47 6.78 4.67
C LYS A 129 -3.93 7.85 5.62
N ILE A 130 -4.76 8.31 6.56
CA ILE A 130 -4.36 9.30 7.58
C ILE A 130 -3.31 8.68 8.52
N ALA A 131 -3.55 7.45 8.98
CA ALA A 131 -2.63 6.72 9.84
C ALA A 131 -1.27 6.47 9.15
N ALA A 132 -1.26 6.07 7.87
CA ALA A 132 -0.02 5.90 7.11
C ALA A 132 0.78 7.20 6.98
N LYS A 133 0.12 8.32 6.69
CA LYS A 133 0.77 9.65 6.65
C LYS A 133 1.31 10.06 8.01
N TYR A 134 0.55 9.81 9.08
CA TYR A 134 0.99 10.07 10.45
C TYR A 134 2.24 9.24 10.80
N MET A 135 2.25 7.95 10.45
CA MET A 135 3.40 7.07 10.69
C MET A 135 4.64 7.50 9.90
N ALA A 136 4.49 7.91 8.64
CA ALA A 136 5.61 8.43 7.84
C ALA A 136 6.21 9.71 8.43
N ARG A 137 5.36 10.65 8.85
CA ARG A 137 5.82 11.89 9.50
C ARG A 137 6.48 11.61 10.85
N ARG A 138 5.96 10.63 11.59
CA ARG A 138 6.54 10.16 12.85
C ARG A 138 7.93 9.55 12.63
N SER A 139 8.14 8.71 11.60
CA SER A 139 9.47 8.16 11.30
C SER A 139 10.47 9.25 10.90
N GLU A 140 10.07 10.23 10.09
CA GLU A 140 10.92 11.39 9.76
C GLU A 140 11.36 12.17 11.02
N CYS A 141 10.45 12.38 11.98
CA CYS A 141 10.79 13.02 13.24
C CYS A 141 11.78 12.20 14.08
N TYR A 142 11.67 10.86 14.09
CA TYR A 142 12.62 10.02 14.81
C TYR A 142 14.01 10.05 14.19
N GLU A 143 14.12 9.97 12.86
CA GLU A 143 15.40 10.09 12.14
C GLU A 143 16.10 11.43 12.40
N TYR A 144 15.33 12.51 12.59
CA TYR A 144 15.87 13.81 13.00
C TYR A 144 16.27 13.85 14.48
N SER A 145 15.49 13.23 15.37
CA SER A 145 15.75 13.23 16.81
C SER A 145 17.04 12.50 17.20
N GLU A 146 17.35 11.39 16.50
CA GLU A 146 18.54 10.59 16.76
C GLU A 146 19.81 11.34 16.34
N LYS A 147 19.75 12.10 15.23
CA LYS A 147 20.83 13.00 14.78
C LYS A 147 21.08 14.14 15.78
N VAL A 148 20.03 14.76 16.30
CA VAL A 148 20.17 15.86 17.28
C VAL A 148 20.69 15.34 18.62
N GLY A 149 20.22 14.18 19.08
CA GLY A 149 20.72 13.52 20.29
C GLY A 149 22.21 13.16 20.19
N HIS A 150 22.63 12.63 19.04
CA HIS A 150 24.04 12.32 18.77
C HIS A 150 24.92 13.59 18.71
N ILE A 151 24.44 14.67 18.09
CA ILE A 151 25.15 15.96 18.06
C ILE A 151 25.31 16.54 19.48
N LEU A 152 24.27 16.45 20.32
CA LEU A 152 24.31 16.92 21.70
C LEU A 152 25.22 16.05 22.59
N ALA A 153 25.25 14.73 22.37
CA ALA A 153 26.13 13.81 23.09
C ALA A 153 27.60 14.05 22.75
N VAL A 154 27.93 14.27 21.47
CA VAL A 154 29.28 14.63 21.02
C VAL A 154 29.72 15.97 21.63
N LYS A 155 28.80 16.95 21.77
CA LYS A 155 29.11 18.24 22.40
C LYS A 155 29.34 18.16 23.92
N ARG A 156 28.85 17.12 24.60
CA ARG A 156 29.03 16.91 26.06
C ARG A 156 30.33 16.20 26.42
N HIS A 157 30.99 15.56 25.48
CA HIS A 157 32.33 14.99 25.64
C HIS A 157 33.32 15.76 24.75
N PRO A 158 33.74 16.98 25.12
CA PRO A 158 34.94 17.54 24.54
C PRO A 158 36.10 16.65 24.97
N SER A 159 36.69 15.93 24.02
CA SER A 159 37.98 15.27 24.16
C SER A 159 38.99 16.30 24.66
N GLY A 160 39.39 16.16 25.93
CA GLY A 160 40.55 16.83 26.50
C GLY A 160 41.84 16.21 26.00
#